data_AF-A0A7W8RRH5-F1
#
_entry.id   AF-A0A7W8RRH5-F1
#
_cell.length_a   1.000
_cell.length_b   1.000
_cell.length_c   1.000
_cell.angle_alpha   90.00
_cell.angle_beta   90.00
_cell.angle_gamma   90.00
#
_symmetry.space_group_name_H-M   'P 1'
#
loop_
_entity.id
_entity.type
_entity.pdbx_description
1 polymer ?
#
loop_
_entity_poly.entity_id
_entity_poly.type
_entity_poly.pdbx_seq_one_letter_code
_entity_poly.pdbx_strand_id
1 'polypeptide(L)'
;MGRNKKDPKPLDTSAFNTRVKTASEVLRRHEQQLRAQLHKEVRVASADGNDELDITLDIVADDIEPYALLTALDTFGEQLAQVQVAPSFKLSKASAVAWVENEFRRPGWRRGRPADQADSKITNACQYTFIFTS
;
A
#
# COMPACT_ATOMS: atom_id res chain seq x y z
N MET A 1 -32.87 39.86 -33.28
CA MET A 1 -32.65 38.81 -34.30
C MET A 1 -33.13 37.48 -33.73
N GLY A 2 -34.33 37.04 -34.14
CA GLY A 2 -35.00 35.86 -33.59
C GLY A 2 -34.27 34.57 -33.98
N ARG A 3 -33.79 33.83 -32.98
CA ARG A 3 -33.26 32.49 -33.17
C ARG A 3 -34.42 31.57 -33.56
N ASN A 4 -34.49 31.22 -34.85
CA ASN A 4 -35.41 30.22 -35.36
C ASN A 4 -35.09 28.88 -34.69
N LYS A 5 -36.05 28.35 -33.93
CA LYS A 5 -35.90 27.15 -33.09
C LYS A 5 -36.37 25.87 -33.79
N LYS A 6 -36.72 25.95 -35.07
CA LYS A 6 -37.34 24.87 -35.84
C LYS A 6 -36.38 24.11 -36.77
N ASP A 7 -35.19 24.65 -37.03
CA ASP A 7 -34.14 23.96 -37.79
C ASP A 7 -32.85 23.97 -36.98
N PRO A 8 -32.64 23.00 -36.06
CA PRO A 8 -31.36 22.88 -35.40
C PRO A 8 -30.32 22.61 -36.48
N LYS A 9 -29.30 23.48 -36.56
CA LYS A 9 -28.14 23.28 -37.44
C LYS A 9 -27.69 21.82 -37.28
N PRO A 10 -27.58 21.04 -38.37
CA PRO A 10 -27.27 19.62 -38.27
C PRO A 10 -26.02 19.48 -37.42
N LEU A 11 -26.12 18.62 -36.39
CA LEU A 11 -25.07 18.39 -35.42
C LEU A 11 -23.76 18.16 -36.19
N ASP A 12 -22.77 19.02 -35.98
CA ASP A 12 -21.51 18.94 -36.71
C ASP A 12 -20.89 17.57 -36.44
N THR A 13 -20.89 16.71 -37.46
CA THR A 13 -20.41 15.33 -37.37
C THR A 13 -18.96 15.28 -36.92
N SER A 14 -18.16 16.32 -37.23
CA SER A 14 -16.81 16.46 -36.72
C SER A 14 -16.80 16.65 -35.19
N ALA A 15 -17.69 17.51 -34.67
CA ALA A 15 -17.84 17.74 -33.23
C ALA A 15 -18.36 16.51 -32.48
N PHE A 16 -19.24 15.71 -33.10
CA PHE A 16 -19.68 14.43 -32.53
C PHE A 16 -18.52 13.43 -32.44
N ASN A 17 -17.76 13.26 -33.52
CA ASN A 17 -16.60 12.37 -33.54
C ASN A 17 -15.53 12.78 -32.52
N THR A 18 -15.32 14.08 -32.33
CA THR A 18 -14.44 14.60 -31.28
C THR A 18 -14.95 14.23 -29.89
N ARG A 19 -16.26 14.38 -29.61
CA ARG A 19 -16.82 14.01 -28.30
C ARG A 19 -16.71 12.51 -28.01
N VAL A 20 -16.98 11.67 -29.00
CA VAL A 20 -16.82 10.21 -28.87
C VAL A 20 -15.35 9.86 -28.62
N LYS A 21 -14.43 10.49 -29.34
CA LYS A 21 -12.98 10.26 -29.15
C LYS A 21 -12.51 10.69 -27.76
N THR A 22 -12.92 11.87 -27.29
CA THR A 22 -12.60 12.34 -25.94
C THR A 22 -13.20 11.44 -24.86
N ALA A 23 -14.44 10.98 -25.03
CA ALA A 23 -15.09 10.07 -24.08
C ALA A 23 -14.36 8.71 -24.00
N SER A 24 -13.99 8.12 -25.14
CA SER A 24 -13.21 6.88 -25.19
C SER A 24 -11.82 7.03 -24.57
N GLU A 25 -11.22 8.21 -24.70
CA GLU A 25 -9.89 8.50 -24.16
C GLU A 25 -9.90 8.74 -22.65
N VAL A 26 -11.00 9.29 -22.10
CA VAL A 26 -11.22 9.37 -20.63
C VAL A 26 -11.37 7.98 -20.03
N LEU A 27 -12.13 7.08 -20.67
CA LEU A 27 -12.29 5.70 -20.21
C LEU A 27 -10.95 4.94 -20.20
N ARG A 28 -10.17 5.04 -21.29
CA ARG A 28 -8.85 4.40 -21.36
C ARG A 28 -7.86 4.95 -20.32
N ARG A 29 -7.89 6.27 -20.05
CA ARG A 29 -7.07 6.87 -18.98
C ARG A 29 -7.54 6.46 -17.58
N HIS A 30 -8.84 6.25 -17.40
CA HIS A 30 -9.40 5.80 -16.13
C HIS A 30 -8.99 4.36 -15.80
N GLU A 31 -8.99 3.47 -16.79
CA GLU A 31 -8.47 2.10 -16.65
C GLU A 31 -6.96 2.08 -16.34
N GLN A 32 -6.18 2.96 -16.98
CA GLN A 32 -4.76 3.09 -16.70
C GLN A 32 -4.49 3.67 -15.29
N GLN A 33 -5.35 4.57 -14.81
CA GLN A 33 -5.29 5.06 -13.42
C GLN A 33 -5.62 3.97 -12.40
N LEU A 34 -6.56 3.06 -12.71
CA LEU A 34 -6.91 1.92 -11.84
C LEU A 34 -5.75 0.94 -11.70
N ARG A 35 -5.04 0.63 -12.80
CA ARG A 35 -3.87 -0.25 -12.77
C ARG A 35 -2.71 0.28 -11.92
N ALA A 36 -2.49 1.59 -11.93
CA ALA A 36 -1.45 2.24 -11.13
C ALA A 36 -1.79 2.35 -9.63
N GLN A 37 -3.05 2.13 -9.25
CA GLN A 37 -3.50 2.22 -7.85
C GLN A 37 -3.45 0.88 -7.10
N LEU A 38 -3.43 -0.25 -7.83
CA LEU A 38 -3.51 -1.59 -7.24
C LEU A 38 -2.15 -2.14 -6.78
N HIS A 39 -1.06 -1.60 -7.32
CA HIS A 39 0.31 -1.97 -6.97
C HIS A 39 1.08 -0.71 -6.59
N LYS A 40 1.51 -0.62 -5.33
CA LYS A 40 2.34 0.48 -4.86
C LYS A 40 3.64 -0.08 -4.31
N GLU A 41 4.76 0.46 -4.76
CA GLU A 41 6.09 0.11 -4.27
C GLU A 41 6.77 1.31 -3.60
N VAL A 42 7.53 1.05 -2.54
CA VAL A 42 8.34 2.05 -1.85
C VAL A 42 9.66 1.42 -1.40
N ARG A 43 10.78 2.06 -1.77
CA ARG A 43 12.11 1.73 -1.23
C ARG A 43 12.36 2.40 0.10
N VAL A 44 12.82 1.62 1.06
CA VAL A 44 13.24 2.08 2.39
C VAL A 44 14.56 1.43 2.77
N ALA A 45 15.32 2.06 3.66
CA ALA A 45 16.48 1.40 4.25
C ALA A 45 16.01 0.31 5.23
N SER A 46 16.77 -0.78 5.32
CA SER A 46 16.65 -1.79 6.36
C SER A 46 16.85 -1.17 7.75
N ALA A 47 16.41 -1.86 8.80
CA ALA A 47 16.53 -1.38 10.19
C ALA A 47 18.00 -1.08 10.58
N ASP A 48 18.95 -1.82 10.00
CA ASP A 48 20.38 -1.65 10.24
C ASP A 48 21.01 -0.57 9.34
N GLY A 49 20.23 0.03 8.43
CA GLY A 49 20.67 1.08 7.51
C GLY A 49 21.64 0.63 6.42
N ASN A 50 22.00 -0.65 6.39
CA ASN A 50 23.04 -1.19 5.51
C ASN A 50 22.52 -1.62 4.14
N ASP A 51 21.24 -2.01 4.05
CA ASP A 51 20.61 -2.52 2.84
C ASP A 51 19.34 -1.74 2.49
N GLU A 52 18.93 -1.77 1.23
CA GLU A 52 17.64 -1.25 0.79
C GLU A 52 16.61 -2.39 0.70
N LEU A 53 15.38 -2.09 1.12
CA LEU A 53 14.24 -2.99 1.05
C LEU A 53 13.19 -2.40 0.11
N ASP A 54 12.72 -3.23 -0.81
CA ASP A 54 11.59 -2.96 -1.69
C ASP A 54 10.30 -3.39 -0.97
N ILE A 55 9.47 -2.42 -0.59
CA ILE A 55 8.20 -2.69 0.07
C ILE A 55 7.08 -2.57 -0.96
N THR A 56 6.38 -3.67 -1.24
CA THR A 56 5.25 -3.70 -2.17
C THR A 56 3.92 -3.84 -1.43
N LEU A 57 2.90 -3.15 -1.93
CA LEU A 57 1.51 -3.29 -1.50
C LEU A 57 0.67 -3.74 -2.69
N ASP A 58 0.13 -4.95 -2.59
CA ASP A 58 -0.67 -5.61 -3.61
C ASP A 58 -2.10 -5.79 -3.11
N ILE A 59 -3.06 -5.08 -3.72
CA ILE A 59 -4.47 -5.17 -3.32
C ILE A 59 -5.13 -6.33 -4.07
N VAL A 60 -5.60 -7.33 -3.33
CA VAL A 60 -6.38 -8.47 -3.84
C VAL A 60 -7.86 -8.13 -3.74
N ALA A 61 -8.49 -7.89 -4.88
CA ALA A 61 -9.93 -7.72 -5.00
C ALA A 61 -10.61 -9.09 -4.95
N ASP A 62 -10.80 -9.60 -3.74
CA ASP A 62 -11.65 -10.77 -3.48
C ASP A 62 -13.12 -10.32 -3.39
N ASP A 63 -14.04 -11.15 -3.91
CA ASP A 63 -15.49 -10.89 -3.94
C ASP A 63 -16.15 -11.05 -2.55
N ILE A 64 -15.48 -11.73 -1.61
CA ILE A 64 -16.00 -12.00 -0.26
C ILE A 64 -15.32 -11.07 0.76
N GLU A 65 -13.99 -11.00 0.78
CA GLU A 65 -13.22 -10.18 1.72
C GLU A 65 -11.99 -9.56 1.05
N PRO A 66 -12.08 -8.33 0.50
CA PRO A 66 -10.93 -7.69 -0.13
C PRO A 66 -9.84 -7.40 0.90
N TYR A 67 -8.59 -7.73 0.54
CA TYR A 67 -7.42 -7.51 1.39
C TYR A 67 -6.24 -6.99 0.58
N ALA A 68 -5.20 -6.51 1.27
CA ALA A 68 -3.93 -6.18 0.62
C ALA A 68 -2.78 -6.95 1.26
N LEU A 69 -1.78 -7.29 0.46
CA LEU A 69 -0.55 -7.93 0.89
C LEU A 69 0.56 -6.89 0.91
N LEU A 70 1.18 -6.73 2.07
CA LEU A 70 2.37 -5.91 2.26
C LEU A 70 3.57 -6.85 2.30
N THR A 71 4.43 -6.76 1.29
CA THR A 71 5.60 -7.64 1.12
C THR A 71 6.87 -6.81 1.21
N ALA A 72 7.87 -7.33 1.90
CA ALA A 72 9.22 -6.77 1.96
C ALA A 72 10.15 -7.69 1.16
N LEU A 73 10.83 -7.10 0.19
CA LEU A 73 11.83 -7.74 -0.65
C LEU A 73 13.19 -7.11 -0.36
N ASP A 74 14.26 -7.89 -0.36
CA ASP A 74 15.62 -7.37 -0.28
C ASP A 74 16.14 -6.87 -1.65
N THR A 75 17.38 -6.42 -1.70
CA THR A 75 18.03 -5.95 -2.94
C THR A 75 18.22 -7.03 -4.01
N PHE A 76 18.13 -8.31 -3.63
CA PHE A 76 18.20 -9.46 -4.52
C PHE A 76 16.81 -9.95 -4.96
N GLY A 77 15.73 -9.32 -4.45
CA GLY A 77 14.35 -9.70 -4.70
C GLY A 77 13.86 -10.88 -3.85
N GLU A 78 14.59 -11.23 -2.78
CA GLU A 78 14.19 -12.25 -1.82
C GLU A 78 13.14 -11.70 -0.86
N GLN A 79 12.05 -12.46 -0.66
CA GLN A 79 10.99 -12.08 0.27
C GLN A 79 11.44 -12.28 1.72
N LEU A 80 11.71 -11.18 2.42
CA LEU A 80 12.03 -11.18 3.84
C LEU A 80 10.79 -11.36 4.72
N ALA A 81 9.68 -10.73 4.33
CA ALA A 81 8.43 -10.80 5.08
C ALA A 81 7.21 -10.50 4.22
N GLN A 82 6.07 -11.06 4.60
CA GLN A 82 4.77 -10.75 3.99
C GLN A 82 3.69 -10.74 5.06
N VAL A 83 2.86 -9.70 5.05
CA VAL A 83 1.72 -9.58 5.95
C VAL A 83 0.47 -9.10 5.23
N GLN A 84 -0.68 -9.68 5.60
CA GLN A 84 -1.97 -9.19 5.16
C GLN A 84 -2.36 -7.94 5.96
N VAL A 85 -2.79 -6.90 5.24
CA VAL A 85 -3.29 -5.63 5.77
C VAL A 85 -4.66 -5.30 5.17
N ALA A 86 -5.33 -4.32 5.75
CA ALA A 86 -6.59 -3.82 5.20
C ALA A 86 -6.38 -3.30 3.75
N PRO A 87 -7.36 -3.47 2.84
CA PRO A 87 -7.24 -2.99 1.46
C PRO A 87 -7.17 -1.45 1.38
N SER A 88 -7.57 -0.75 2.44
CA SER A 88 -7.47 0.70 2.58
C SER A 88 -6.12 1.17 3.16
N PHE A 89 -5.17 0.26 3.41
CA PHE A 89 -3.86 0.59 3.96
C PHE A 89 -3.08 1.51 3.01
N LYS A 90 -2.62 2.65 3.52
CA LYS A 90 -1.84 3.62 2.73
C LYS A 90 -0.35 3.33 2.89
N LEU A 91 0.26 2.70 1.88
CA LEU A 91 1.71 2.57 1.83
C LEU A 91 2.36 3.94 1.56
N SER A 92 3.20 4.38 2.49
CA SER A 92 4.04 5.58 2.44
C SER A 92 5.44 5.25 2.96
N LYS A 93 6.43 6.11 2.70
CA LYS A 93 7.79 5.91 3.21
C LYS A 93 7.82 5.79 4.74
N ALA A 94 7.08 6.63 5.44
CA ALA A 94 7.02 6.60 6.92
C ALA A 94 6.39 5.31 7.45
N SER A 95 5.29 4.83 6.85
CA SER A 95 4.65 3.59 7.28
C SER A 95 5.47 2.35 6.94
N ALA A 96 6.22 2.39 5.84
CA ALA A 96 7.14 1.32 5.43
C ALA A 96 8.33 1.24 6.40
N VAL A 97 8.98 2.37 6.71
CA VAL A 97 10.05 2.43 7.72
C VAL A 97 9.55 1.92 9.08
N ALA A 98 8.39 2.40 9.54
CA ALA A 98 7.80 1.93 10.80
C ALA A 98 7.51 0.42 10.78
N TRP A 99 7.17 -0.17 9.63
CA TRP A 99 6.94 -1.60 9.51
C TRP A 99 8.25 -2.40 9.60
N VAL A 100 9.30 -1.94 8.93
CA VAL A 100 10.66 -2.51 8.98
C VAL A 100 11.24 -2.42 10.40
N GLU A 101 11.13 -1.26 11.06
CA GLU A 101 11.59 -1.04 12.44
C GLU A 101 10.83 -1.92 13.46
N ASN A 102 9.61 -2.34 13.15
CA ASN A 102 8.82 -3.25 13.98
C ASN A 102 9.06 -4.74 13.63
N GLU A 103 10.19 -5.08 13.02
CA GLU A 103 10.54 -6.47 12.62
C GLU A 103 9.46 -7.10 11.73
N PHE A 104 8.90 -6.32 10.80
CA PHE A 104 7.84 -6.73 9.87
C PHE A 104 6.52 -7.17 10.52
N ARG A 105 6.24 -6.78 11.77
CA ARG A 105 4.95 -7.07 12.43
C ARG A 105 3.79 -6.35 11.76
N ARG A 106 2.61 -6.98 11.74
CA ARG A 106 1.37 -6.42 11.17
C ARG A 106 1.09 -4.99 11.65
N PRO A 107 1.14 -3.97 10.75
CA PRO A 107 0.88 -2.59 11.14
C PRO A 107 -0.60 -2.42 11.50
N GLY A 108 -0.86 -2.04 12.75
CA GLY A 108 -2.23 -1.85 13.27
C GLY A 108 -2.76 -3.00 14.14
N TRP A 109 -1.96 -4.03 14.43
CA TRP A 109 -2.28 -4.95 15.52
C TRP A 109 -2.21 -4.19 16.85
N ARG A 110 -3.36 -3.72 17.34
CA ARG A 110 -3.45 -3.08 18.65
C ARG A 110 -2.95 -4.09 19.70
N ARG A 111 -1.83 -3.76 20.34
CA ARG A 111 -1.41 -4.36 21.63
C ARG A 111 -2.57 -4.21 22.61
N GLY A 112 -3.36 -5.26 22.77
CA GLY A 112 -4.59 -5.18 23.54
C GLY A 112 -5.44 -6.46 23.49
N ARG A 113 -4.82 -7.65 23.48
CA ARG A 113 -5.50 -8.88 23.89
C ARG A 113 -4.60 -9.59 24.90
N PRO A 114 -5.03 -9.81 26.17
CA PRO A 114 -4.22 -10.42 27.23
C PRO A 114 -4.03 -11.94 27.07
N ALA A 115 -3.92 -12.45 25.84
CA ALA A 115 -3.77 -13.89 25.54
C ALA A 115 -2.41 -14.25 24.92
N ASP A 116 -1.55 -13.28 24.63
CA ASP A 116 -0.25 -13.49 23.95
C ASP A 116 0.97 -13.19 24.86
N GLN A 117 0.72 -12.97 26.16
CA GLN A 117 1.76 -12.77 27.17
C GLN A 117 2.26 -14.11 27.72
N ALA A 118 2.61 -15.06 26.85
CA ALA A 118 3.18 -16.35 27.27
C ALA A 118 4.65 -16.52 26.88
N ASP A 119 5.12 -15.98 25.74
CA ASP A 119 6.44 -16.39 25.21
C ASP A 119 7.58 -15.37 25.27
N SER A 120 7.40 -14.21 25.93
CA SER A 120 8.45 -13.18 26.02
C SER A 120 9.23 -13.13 27.34
N LYS A 121 9.03 -14.08 28.27
CA LYS A 121 9.66 -14.06 29.60
C LYS A 121 10.82 -15.04 29.82
N ILE A 122 11.42 -15.63 28.77
CA ILE A 122 12.53 -16.58 28.97
C ILE A 122 13.92 -16.02 28.63
N THR A 123 14.06 -14.94 27.85
CA THR A 123 15.39 -14.55 27.33
C THR A 123 16.04 -13.32 27.95
N ASN A 124 15.52 -12.75 29.05
CA ASN A 124 16.17 -11.55 29.63
C ASN A 124 16.19 -11.47 31.16
N ALA A 125 16.32 -12.61 31.83
CA ALA A 125 16.69 -12.64 33.24
C ALA A 125 18.21 -12.49 33.39
N CYS A 126 18.64 -11.25 33.56
CA CYS A 126 19.67 -10.87 34.53
C CYS A 126 21.09 -11.43 34.30
N GLN A 127 21.69 -11.09 33.15
CA GLN A 127 22.99 -10.44 33.23
C GLN A 127 22.79 -9.05 33.86
N TYR A 128 23.73 -8.59 34.69
CA TYR A 128 23.64 -7.44 35.61
C TYR A 128 23.01 -7.73 36.97
N THR A 129 23.84 -8.16 37.92
CA THR A 129 24.25 -7.33 39.06
C THR A 129 25.51 -7.95 39.67
N PHE A 130 26.66 -7.45 39.24
CA PHE A 130 27.94 -7.67 39.91
C PHE A 130 28.30 -6.35 40.61
N ILE A 131 28.93 -6.45 41.79
CA ILE A 131 29.71 -5.43 42.52
C ILE A 131 28.93 -4.50 43.49
N PHE A 132 29.04 -4.76 44.80
CA PHE A 132 29.50 -3.84 45.88
C PHE A 132 29.49 -4.59 47.24
N THR A 133 30.64 -4.98 47.83
CA THR A 133 31.29 -4.39 49.05
C THR A 133 30.34 -4.15 50.23
N SER A 134 30.59 -4.55 51.49
CA SER A 134 31.79 -4.78 52.30
C SER A 134 31.46 -5.73 53.46
#